data_AF-A0A8J2K371-F1
#
_entry.id   AF-A0A8J2K371-F1
#
_cell.length_a   1.000
_cell.length_b   1.000
_cell.length_c   1.000
_cell.angle_alpha   90.00
_cell.angle_beta   90.00
_cell.angle_gamma   90.00
#
_symmetry.space_group_name_H-M   'P 1'
#
loop_
_entity.id
_entity.type
_entity.pdbx_description
1 polymer ?
#
loop_
_entity_poly.entity_id
_entity_poly.type
_entity_poly.pdbx_seq_one_letter_code
_entity_poly.pdbx_strand_id
1 'polypeptide(L)'
;MTLTLARIQNSNGEITPGSKGLSMFYLNTRKPDGSLNNIQLMKPKNKLGTRQLPTGEVLLEGTDASLVSAPGRRVATISGSSGMLTISVTRVHNTIARVAAMLRM
;
A
#
# COMPACT_ATOMS: atom_id res chain seq x y z
N MET A 1 -0.82 4.22 -9.41
CA MET A 1 -1.92 3.74 -8.56
C MET A 1 -1.34 2.90 -7.43
N THR A 2 -1.92 2.92 -6.24
CA THR A 2 -1.46 2.14 -5.09
C THR A 2 -2.61 1.85 -4.12
N LEU A 3 -2.45 0.79 -3.33
CA LEU A 3 -3.32 0.44 -2.21
C LEU A 3 -2.58 0.77 -0.90
N THR A 4 -3.26 1.48 0.00
CA THR A 4 -2.71 1.88 1.28
C THR A 4 -3.73 1.70 2.40
N LEU A 5 -3.25 1.88 3.62
CA LEU A 5 -3.92 1.57 4.85
C LEU A 5 -3.90 2.79 5.77
N ALA A 6 -5.05 3.44 5.98
CA ALA A 6 -5.18 4.62 6.84
C ALA A 6 -6.29 4.45 7.90
N ARG A 7 -6.20 5.21 9.00
CA ARG A 7 -7.27 5.28 10.00
C ARG A 7 -8.26 6.35 9.59
N ILE A 8 -9.55 6.03 9.71
CA ILE A 8 -10.60 7.04 9.56
C ILE A 8 -10.73 7.76 10.90
N GLN A 9 -10.70 9.09 10.86
CA GLN A 9 -10.96 9.93 12.01
C GLN A 9 -12.47 10.20 12.10
N ASN A 10 -13.06 10.01 13.27
CA ASN A 10 -14.48 10.34 13.49
C ASN A 10 -14.67 11.86 13.63
N SER A 11 -15.91 12.34 13.60
CA SER A 11 -16.28 13.76 13.78
C SER A 11 -15.69 14.40 15.04
N ASN A 12 -15.44 13.61 16.08
CA ASN A 12 -14.91 14.05 17.37
C ASN A 12 -13.37 13.99 17.44
N GLY A 13 -12.71 13.70 16.32
CA GLY A 13 -11.26 13.56 16.24
C GLY A 13 -10.71 12.23 16.73
N GLU A 14 -11.57 11.34 17.24
CA GLU A 14 -11.17 10.04 17.78
C GLU A 14 -10.77 9.06 16.68
N ILE A 15 -9.68 8.32 16.95
CA ILE A 15 -9.20 7.22 16.11
C ILE A 15 -9.31 5.93 16.89
N THR A 16 -9.90 4.90 16.29
CA THR A 16 -9.90 3.56 16.92
C THR A 16 -8.48 2.99 16.85
N PRO A 17 -7.84 2.69 17.99
CA PRO A 17 -6.48 2.16 18.00
C PRO A 17 -6.43 0.71 17.49
N GLY A 18 -5.22 0.27 17.16
CA GLY A 18 -4.95 -1.12 16.74
C GLY A 18 -5.38 -1.46 15.30
N SER A 19 -5.46 -2.75 15.01
CA SER A 19 -5.77 -3.29 13.69
C SER A 19 -7.24 -3.16 13.28
N LYS A 20 -8.12 -2.82 14.24
CA LYS A 20 -9.57 -2.66 14.05
C LYS A 20 -9.99 -1.27 13.58
N GLY A 21 -9.30 -0.18 13.95
CA GLY A 21 -9.54 1.18 13.39
C GLY A 21 -9.00 1.40 11.98
N LEU A 22 -8.75 0.26 11.39
CA LEU A 22 -8.00 -0.03 10.24
C LEU A 22 -8.85 0.07 8.92
N SER A 23 -8.73 1.01 7.96
CA SER A 23 -9.41 0.89 6.64
C SER A 23 -8.47 0.86 5.40
N MET A 24 -8.89 0.20 4.31
CA MET A 24 -8.13 0.10 3.05
C MET A 24 -8.58 1.16 2.05
N PHE A 25 -7.59 1.84 1.47
CA PHE A 25 -7.77 2.94 0.52
C PHE A 25 -7.02 2.65 -0.77
N TYR A 26 -7.65 3.02 -1.88
CA TYR A 26 -7.04 3.04 -3.20
C TYR A 26 -6.79 4.49 -3.60
N LEU A 27 -5.59 4.78 -4.10
CA LEU A 27 -5.27 6.12 -4.58
C LEU A 27 -4.48 6.08 -5.88
N ASN A 28 -4.72 7.08 -6.72
CA ASN A 28 -3.92 7.34 -7.89
C ASN A 28 -2.71 8.18 -7.47
N THR A 29 -1.52 7.76 -7.94
CA THR A 29 -0.25 8.43 -7.63
C THR A 29 -0.09 9.75 -8.36
N ARG A 30 -0.76 9.88 -9.52
CA ARG A 30 -0.84 11.10 -10.31
C ARG A 30 -2.30 11.49 -10.49
N LYS A 31 -2.56 12.79 -10.46
CA LYS A 31 -3.85 13.40 -10.80
C LYS A 31 -4.06 13.38 -12.32
N PRO A 32 -5.28 13.64 -12.81
CA PRO A 32 -5.57 13.67 -14.26
C PRO A 32 -4.73 14.68 -15.05
N ASP A 33 -4.27 15.74 -14.38
CA ASP A 33 -3.36 16.77 -14.91
C ASP A 33 -1.89 16.30 -15.02
N GLY A 34 -1.57 15.08 -14.58
CA GLY A 34 -0.21 14.52 -14.58
C GLY A 34 0.64 14.90 -13.36
N SER A 35 0.15 15.79 -12.48
CA SER A 35 0.83 16.17 -11.24
C SER A 35 0.78 15.04 -10.20
N LEU A 36 1.67 15.06 -9.21
CA LEU A 36 1.60 14.11 -8.09
C LEU A 36 0.38 14.41 -7.22
N ASN A 37 -0.29 13.36 -6.73
CA ASN A 37 -1.49 13.48 -5.90
C ASN A 37 -1.16 13.91 -4.46
N ASN A 38 -0.60 15.11 -4.30
CA ASN A 38 -0.10 15.65 -3.02
C ASN A 38 0.83 14.64 -2.30
N ILE A 39 1.66 13.94 -3.08
CA ILE A 39 2.65 12.98 -2.61
C ILE A 39 4.01 13.65 -2.70
N GLN A 40 4.69 13.81 -1.56
CA GLN A 40 6.06 14.30 -1.54
C GLN A 40 7.03 13.12 -1.45
N LEU A 41 8.01 13.09 -2.36
CA LEU A 41 9.10 12.13 -2.33
C LEU A 41 10.20 12.65 -1.41
N MET A 42 10.48 11.93 -0.33
CA MET A 42 11.47 12.34 0.67
C MET A 42 12.88 11.93 0.25
N LYS A 43 13.26 10.68 0.50
CA LYS A 43 14.60 10.16 0.17
C LYS A 43 14.52 8.74 -0.40
N PRO A 44 15.26 8.44 -1.47
CA PRO A 44 15.44 7.06 -1.92
C PRO A 44 16.24 6.26 -0.88
N LYS A 45 15.85 5.02 -0.66
CA LYS A 45 16.53 4.11 0.26
C LYS A 45 17.89 3.73 -0.32
N ASN A 46 18.93 3.78 0.51
CA ASN A 46 20.21 3.15 0.19
C ASN A 46 20.08 1.65 0.46
N LYS A 47 20.11 0.82 -0.60
CA LYS A 47 19.80 -0.61 -0.52
C LYS A 47 21.04 -1.48 -0.72
N LEU A 48 21.11 -2.58 0.03
CA LEU A 48 22.11 -3.63 -0.11
C LEU A 48 22.02 -4.35 -1.47
N GLY A 49 20.79 -4.59 -1.95
CA GLY A 49 20.50 -5.21 -3.25
C GLY A 49 19.28 -4.59 -3.90
N THR A 50 18.81 -5.14 -5.04
CA THR A 50 17.66 -4.59 -5.81
C THR A 50 17.81 -3.11 -6.18
N ARG A 51 19.04 -2.62 -6.40
CA ARG A 51 19.33 -1.19 -6.66
C ARG A 51 18.59 -0.63 -7.89
N GLN A 52 18.20 -1.50 -8.82
CA GLN A 52 17.41 -1.16 -10.00
C GLN A 52 15.95 -0.75 -9.67
N LEU A 53 15.41 -1.18 -8.54
CA LEU A 53 14.04 -0.85 -8.15
C LEU A 53 14.03 0.47 -7.36
N PRO A 54 13.34 1.52 -7.79
CA PRO A 54 13.23 2.75 -7.01
C PRO A 54 12.38 2.49 -5.76
N THR A 55 13.02 2.56 -4.59
CA THR A 55 12.35 2.43 -3.29
C THR A 55 12.70 3.65 -2.48
N GLY A 56 11.70 4.35 -1.98
CA GLY A 56 11.89 5.59 -1.22
C GLY A 56 10.80 5.79 -0.19
N GLU A 57 11.00 6.79 0.64
CA GLU A 57 9.99 7.26 1.58
C GLU A 57 9.10 8.31 0.91
N VAL A 58 7.81 8.22 1.17
CA VAL A 58 6.81 9.16 0.66
C VAL A 58 6.01 9.74 1.81
N LEU A 59 5.72 11.02 1.72
CA LEU A 59 4.82 11.73 2.62
C LEU A 59 3.50 11.98 1.89
N LEU A 60 2.38 11.65 2.53
CA LEU A 60 1.03 11.80 2.00
C LEU A 60 0.34 12.94 2.77
N GLU A 61 0.25 14.12 2.17
CA GLU A 61 -0.37 15.30 2.79
C GLU A 61 -1.57 15.73 1.97
N GLY A 62 -2.79 15.47 2.45
CA GLY A 62 -4.01 15.79 1.70
C GLY A 62 -4.13 15.02 0.38
N THR A 63 -3.59 13.80 0.30
CA THR A 63 -3.70 12.92 -0.87
C THR A 63 -5.14 12.42 -1.05
N ASP A 64 -5.69 12.58 -2.25
CA ASP A 64 -7.03 12.08 -2.56
C ASP A 64 -7.01 10.55 -2.67
N ALA A 65 -7.83 9.87 -1.86
CA ALA A 65 -7.92 8.42 -1.82
C ALA A 65 -9.35 7.93 -1.67
N SER A 66 -9.70 6.88 -2.41
CA SER A 66 -11.03 6.24 -2.37
C SER A 66 -11.03 5.09 -1.38
N LEU A 67 -12.04 5.04 -0.50
CA LEU A 67 -12.24 3.93 0.42
C LEU A 67 -12.70 2.69 -0.37
N VAL A 68 -11.99 1.57 -0.23
CA VAL A 68 -12.32 0.31 -0.93
C VAL A 68 -12.92 -0.74 0.02
N SER A 69 -12.67 -0.63 1.32
CA SER A 69 -13.17 -1.57 2.33
C SER A 69 -14.23 -0.94 3.24
N ALA A 70 -15.12 -1.75 3.80
CA ALA A 70 -15.95 -1.33 4.93
C ALA A 70 -15.07 -0.82 6.09
N PRO A 71 -15.48 0.27 6.80
CA PRO A 71 -14.74 0.81 7.93
C PRO A 71 -14.38 -0.28 8.95
N GLY A 72 -13.09 -0.40 9.26
CA GLY A 72 -12.58 -1.35 10.26
C GLY A 72 -12.45 -2.82 9.84
N ARG A 73 -12.77 -3.17 8.58
CA ARG A 73 -12.63 -4.55 8.07
C ARG A 73 -11.37 -4.68 7.18
N ARG A 74 -10.21 -4.89 7.83
CA ARG A 74 -8.88 -4.98 7.18
C ARG A 74 -8.45 -6.35 6.73
N VAL A 75 -8.27 -7.26 7.68
CA VAL A 75 -7.53 -8.50 7.46
C VAL A 75 -8.32 -9.40 6.52
N ALA A 76 -9.64 -9.46 6.67
CA ALA A 76 -10.52 -10.21 5.77
C ALA A 76 -10.48 -9.70 4.31
N THR A 77 -10.34 -8.38 4.13
CA THR A 77 -10.29 -7.72 2.81
C THR A 77 -8.91 -7.85 2.15
N ILE A 78 -7.85 -8.13 2.92
CA ILE A 78 -6.51 -8.41 2.38
C ILE A 78 -6.24 -9.92 2.26
N SER A 79 -6.86 -10.74 3.11
CA SER A 79 -6.59 -12.19 3.25
C SER A 79 -7.63 -13.13 2.66
N GLY A 80 -8.83 -12.70 2.24
CA GLY A 80 -9.59 -13.50 1.27
C GLY A 80 -11.09 -13.74 1.45
N SER A 81 -11.88 -12.94 2.18
CA SER A 81 -13.35 -13.14 2.18
C SER A 81 -14.18 -12.10 1.44
N SER A 82 -13.64 -10.94 1.08
CA SER A 82 -14.36 -9.96 0.22
C SER A 82 -13.45 -8.91 -0.45
N GLY A 83 -12.14 -9.13 -0.41
CA GLY A 83 -11.15 -8.24 -1.00
C GLY A 83 -9.92 -9.03 -1.45
N MET A 84 -9.49 -8.68 -2.64
CA MET A 84 -8.61 -9.41 -3.55
C MET A 84 -7.16 -9.58 -3.04
N LEU A 85 -6.75 -10.84 -2.85
CA LEU A 85 -5.56 -11.51 -3.42
C LEU A 85 -4.14 -10.87 -3.34
N THR A 86 -3.93 -9.69 -2.76
CA THR A 86 -2.64 -8.99 -2.93
C THR A 86 -1.50 -9.69 -2.16
N ILE A 87 -1.73 -10.13 -0.92
CA ILE A 87 -0.66 -10.74 -0.12
C ILE A 87 -0.33 -12.18 -0.55
N SER A 88 -1.34 -12.99 -0.87
CA SER A 88 -1.12 -14.36 -1.33
C SER A 88 -0.44 -14.38 -2.71
N VAL A 89 -0.86 -13.51 -3.63
CA VAL A 89 -0.26 -13.43 -4.97
C VAL A 89 1.18 -12.91 -4.91
N THR A 90 1.46 -11.87 -4.10
CA THR A 90 2.83 -11.37 -3.94
C THR A 90 3.77 -12.40 -3.30
N ARG A 91 3.27 -13.24 -2.38
CA ARG A 91 4.05 -14.36 -1.83
C ARG A 91 4.40 -15.39 -2.90
N VAL A 92 3.44 -15.80 -3.72
CA VAL A 92 3.69 -16.74 -4.84
C VAL A 92 4.70 -16.16 -5.82
N HIS A 93 4.54 -14.89 -6.21
CA HIS A 93 5.51 -14.20 -7.08
C HIS A 93 6.92 -14.16 -6.47
N ASN A 94 7.03 -13.88 -5.17
CA ASN A 94 8.32 -13.87 -4.50
C ASN A 94 8.97 -15.26 -4.50
N THR A 95 8.20 -16.32 -4.25
CA THR A 95 8.72 -17.70 -4.32
C THR A 95 9.21 -18.04 -5.72
N ILE A 96 8.41 -17.77 -6.76
CA ILE A 96 8.79 -18.01 -8.16
C ILE A 96 10.07 -17.23 -8.51
N ALA A 97 10.16 -15.95 -8.15
CA ALA A 97 11.33 -15.12 -8.41
C ALA A 97 12.59 -15.61 -7.68
N ARG A 98 12.45 -16.21 -6.48
CA ARG A 98 13.57 -16.82 -5.76
C ARG A 98 14.03 -18.11 -6.42
N VAL A 99 13.12 -19.01 -6.79
CA VAL A 99 13.46 -20.26 -7.47
C VAL A 99 14.13 -19.98 -8.81
N ALA A 100 13.60 -19.04 -9.59
CA ALA A 100 14.21 -18.61 -10.85
C ALA A 100 15.62 -18.03 -10.66
N ALA A 101 15.86 -17.30 -9.56
CA ALA A 101 17.20 -16.80 -9.24
C ALA A 101 18.18 -17.92 -8.87
N MET A 102 17.73 -18.99 -8.21
CA MET A 102 18.55 -20.16 -7.89
C MET A 102 18.91 -20.97 -9.15
N LEU A 103 17.97 -21.14 -10.08
CA LEU A 103 18.21 -21.84 -11.35
C LEU A 103 19.14 -21.09 -12.31
N ARG A 104 19.35 -19.80 -12.07
CA ARG A 104 20.23 -18.94 -12.88
C ARG A 104 21.67 -18.93 -12.37
N MET A 105 21.91 -19.48 -11.18
CA MET A 105 23.24 -19.74 -10.63
C MET A 105 23.79 -21.04 -11.21
#